data_AF-A0A8J8AUU3-F1
#
_entry.id   AF-A0A8J8AUU3-F1
#
_cell.length_a   1.000
_cell.length_b   1.000
_cell.length_c   1.000
_cell.angle_alpha   90.00
_cell.angle_beta   90.00
_cell.angle_gamma   90.00
#
_symmetry.space_group_name_H-M   'P 1'
#
loop_
_entity.id
_entity.type
_entity.pdbx_description
1 polymer ?
#
loop_
_entity_poly.entity_id
_entity_poly.type
_entity_poly.pdbx_seq_one_letter_code
_entity_poly.pdbx_strand_id
1 'polypeptide(L)'
;MGMQALLHMVYPPQCLSCGALVTTDFGLCGACWRETPFITGLVCDLCGTPLAGEDSGKPEHCDDCLQIGRPWSQGRAALLYKDNARRMILALKHGDRIDLAGPAAKWLLSV
;
A
#
# COMPACT_ATOMS: atom_id res chain seq x y z
N MET A 1 28.02 1.02 -8.75
CA MET A 1 27.04 0.68 -9.82
C MET A 1 27.27 -0.69 -10.49
N GLY A 2 28.48 -1.30 -10.47
CA GLY A 2 28.69 -2.61 -11.15
C GLY A 2 28.09 -3.84 -10.44
N MET A 3 28.10 -3.88 -9.10
CA MET A 3 27.66 -5.06 -8.33
C MET A 3 26.14 -5.30 -8.42
N GLN A 4 25.32 -4.25 -8.35
CA GLN A 4 23.87 -4.35 -8.46
C GLN A 4 23.43 -4.82 -9.85
N ALA A 5 24.07 -4.36 -10.91
CA ALA A 5 23.76 -4.79 -12.27
C ALA A 5 24.07 -6.29 -12.49
N LEU A 6 25.19 -6.79 -11.92
CA LEU A 6 25.51 -8.21 -11.92
C LEU A 6 24.51 -9.04 -11.11
N LEU A 7 24.08 -8.54 -9.94
CA LEU A 7 23.06 -9.20 -9.13
C LEU A 7 21.73 -9.28 -9.88
N HIS A 8 21.29 -8.21 -10.54
CA HIS A 8 20.04 -8.21 -11.33
C HIS A 8 20.11 -9.08 -12.59
N MET A 9 21.29 -9.42 -13.08
CA MET A 9 21.44 -10.41 -14.17
C MET A 9 21.13 -11.83 -13.69
N VAL A 10 21.50 -12.16 -12.45
CA VAL A 10 21.29 -13.50 -11.86
C VAL A 10 19.93 -13.58 -11.14
N TYR A 11 19.54 -12.51 -10.44
CA TYR A 11 18.32 -12.35 -9.67
C TYR A 11 17.58 -11.11 -10.15
N PRO A 12 16.88 -11.20 -11.29
CA PRO A 12 16.20 -10.04 -11.83
C PRO A 12 15.04 -9.62 -10.90
N PRO A 13 14.78 -8.31 -10.79
CA PRO A 13 13.70 -7.82 -9.95
C PRO A 13 12.34 -8.31 -10.44
N GLN A 14 11.51 -8.76 -9.50
CA GLN A 14 10.22 -9.37 -9.76
C GLN A 14 9.09 -8.60 -9.06
N CYS A 15 7.91 -8.64 -9.67
CA CYS A 15 6.69 -8.06 -9.14
C CYS A 15 6.35 -8.70 -7.79
N LEU A 16 6.15 -7.88 -6.77
CA LEU A 16 5.84 -8.33 -5.42
C LEU A 16 4.57 -9.21 -5.32
N SER A 17 3.63 -9.00 -6.25
CA SER A 17 2.34 -9.70 -6.27
C SER A 17 2.34 -10.95 -7.15
N CYS A 18 2.86 -10.90 -8.38
CA CYS A 18 2.73 -12.01 -9.35
C CYS A 18 4.05 -12.62 -9.84
N GLY A 19 5.21 -12.07 -9.45
CA GLY A 19 6.53 -12.56 -9.87
C GLY A 19 6.98 -12.16 -11.29
N ALA A 20 6.16 -11.45 -12.07
CA ALA A 20 6.57 -10.95 -13.37
C ALA A 20 7.78 -10.00 -13.28
N LEU A 21 8.65 -9.98 -14.29
CA LEU A 21 9.82 -9.09 -14.29
C LEU A 21 9.41 -7.62 -14.24
N VAL A 22 10.13 -6.85 -13.43
CA VAL A 22 9.97 -5.39 -13.29
C VAL A 22 11.33 -4.71 -13.43
N THR A 23 11.37 -3.38 -13.43
CA THR A 23 12.61 -2.60 -13.60
C THR A 23 13.23 -2.16 -12.28
N THR A 24 12.47 -2.23 -11.19
CA THR A 24 12.88 -1.76 -9.86
C THR A 24 12.64 -2.85 -8.82
N ASP A 25 13.59 -3.03 -7.90
CA ASP A 25 13.38 -3.90 -6.75
C ASP A 25 12.12 -3.47 -5.99
N PHE A 26 11.39 -4.47 -5.50
CA PHE A 26 10.16 -4.29 -4.73
C PHE A 26 9.06 -3.48 -5.45
N GLY A 27 9.00 -3.58 -6.78
CA GLY A 27 7.95 -2.97 -7.60
C GLY A 27 6.72 -3.86 -7.80
N LEU A 28 5.67 -3.25 -8.35
CA LEU A 28 4.56 -3.97 -8.98
C LEU A 28 4.65 -3.80 -10.49
N CYS A 29 4.32 -4.84 -11.25
CA CYS A 29 4.12 -4.68 -12.68
C CYS A 29 2.85 -3.85 -12.96
N GLY A 30 2.72 -3.29 -14.17
CA GLY A 30 1.61 -2.37 -14.49
C GLY A 30 0.21 -2.98 -14.32
N ALA A 31 0.04 -4.29 -14.53
CA ALA A 31 -1.22 -4.98 -14.28
C ALA A 31 -1.53 -5.07 -12.78
N CYS A 32 -0.57 -5.55 -11.97
CA CYS A 32 -0.75 -5.61 -10.53
C CYS A 32 -0.92 -4.23 -9.89
N TRP A 33 -0.23 -3.21 -10.39
CA TRP A 33 -0.41 -1.83 -9.95
C TRP A 33 -1.84 -1.34 -10.17
N ARG A 34 -2.38 -1.56 -11.37
CA ARG A 34 -3.77 -1.19 -11.72
C ARG A 34 -4.81 -1.89 -10.85
N GLU A 35 -4.58 -3.15 -10.50
CA GLU A 35 -5.45 -3.95 -9.64
C GLU A 35 -5.19 -3.76 -8.14
N THR A 36 -4.19 -2.95 -7.77
CA THR A 36 -3.91 -2.65 -6.37
C THR A 36 -4.71 -1.42 -5.97
N PRO A 37 -5.64 -1.54 -5.01
CA PRO A 37 -6.56 -0.48 -4.66
C PRO A 37 -5.90 0.54 -3.72
N PHE A 38 -4.94 1.30 -4.25
CA PHE A 38 -4.29 2.41 -3.55
C PHE A 38 -5.33 3.45 -3.13
N ILE A 39 -5.20 3.90 -1.88
CA ILE A 39 -6.00 4.99 -1.35
C ILE A 39 -5.34 6.30 -1.76
N THR A 40 -6.12 7.20 -2.36
CA THR A 40 -5.68 8.52 -2.82
C THR A 40 -6.81 9.52 -2.61
N GLY A 41 -6.48 10.80 -2.42
CA GLY A 41 -7.47 11.86 -2.23
C GLY A 41 -7.94 11.96 -0.79
N LEU A 42 -9.19 12.41 -0.59
CA LEU A 42 -9.73 12.67 0.74
C LEU A 42 -9.91 11.37 1.55
N VAL A 43 -9.40 11.37 2.78
CA VAL A 43 -9.53 10.26 3.74
C VAL A 43 -10.01 10.76 5.09
N CYS A 44 -10.67 9.88 5.84
CA CYS A 44 -11.00 10.14 7.24
C CYS A 44 -9.72 10.27 8.06
N ASP A 45 -9.56 11.37 8.79
CA ASP A 45 -8.35 11.63 9.57
C ASP A 45 -8.18 10.65 10.74
N LEU A 46 -9.28 10.06 11.22
CA LEU A 46 -9.26 9.11 12.33
C LEU A 46 -9.00 7.67 11.91
N CYS A 47 -9.55 7.17 10.80
CA CYS A 47 -9.39 5.75 10.42
C CYS A 47 -8.73 5.51 9.07
N GLY A 48 -8.50 6.55 8.27
CA GLY A 48 -7.89 6.46 6.95
C GLY A 48 -8.80 5.86 5.88
N THR A 49 -10.10 5.67 6.14
CA THR A 49 -11.04 5.24 5.08
C THR A 49 -11.18 6.35 4.03
N PRO A 50 -11.23 6.01 2.72
CA PRO A 50 -11.51 7.00 1.69
C PRO A 50 -12.89 7.64 1.88
N LEU A 51 -12.98 8.92 1.58
CA LEU A 51 -14.22 9.70 1.60
C LEU A 51 -14.52 10.23 0.19
N ALA A 52 -15.79 10.58 -0.05
CA ALA A 52 -16.18 11.29 -1.27
C ALA A 52 -15.83 12.78 -1.14
N GLY A 53 -15.34 13.38 -2.22
CA GLY A 53 -15.00 14.80 -2.28
C GLY A 53 -13.52 15.06 -2.51
N GLU A 54 -13.15 16.33 -2.47
CA GLU A 54 -11.78 16.80 -2.61
C GLU A 54 -11.15 17.03 -1.23
N ASP A 55 -9.85 16.82 -1.12
CA ASP A 55 -9.11 17.13 0.09
C ASP A 55 -8.95 18.65 0.23
N SER A 56 -9.63 19.22 1.24
CA SER A 56 -9.58 20.64 1.55
C SER A 56 -8.40 21.03 2.47
N GLY A 57 -7.56 20.06 2.85
CA GLY A 57 -6.47 20.23 3.81
C GLY A 57 -6.94 20.34 5.26
N LYS A 58 -8.23 20.11 5.52
CA LYS A 58 -8.83 20.10 6.86
C LYS A 58 -9.12 18.66 7.29
N PRO A 59 -9.03 18.35 8.60
CA PRO A 59 -9.43 17.03 9.10
C PRO A 59 -10.92 16.77 8.83
N GLU A 60 -11.21 15.70 8.09
CA GLU A 60 -12.57 15.21 7.85
C GLU A 60 -12.75 13.85 8.53
N HIS A 61 -13.99 13.51 8.90
CA HIS A 61 -14.31 12.27 9.60
C HIS A 61 -15.46 11.52 8.92
N CYS A 62 -15.31 10.20 8.80
CA CYS A 62 -16.41 9.34 8.34
C CYS A 62 -17.49 9.18 9.41
N ASP A 63 -18.69 8.79 9.00
CA ASP A 63 -19.84 8.56 9.88
C ASP A 63 -19.50 7.61 11.04
N ASP A 64 -18.79 6.52 10.77
CA ASP A 64 -18.36 5.57 11.80
C ASP A 64 -17.50 6.23 12.89
N CYS A 65 -16.59 7.13 12.50
CA CYS A 65 -15.70 7.83 13.42
C CYS A 65 -16.38 8.99 14.16
N LEU A 66 -17.49 9.51 13.63
CA LEU A 66 -18.35 10.46 14.34
C LEU A 66 -19.19 9.79 15.43
N GLN A 67 -19.55 8.52 15.23
CA GLN A 67 -20.33 7.74 16.21
C GLN A 67 -19.45 7.00 17.23
N ILE A 68 -18.28 6.51 16.80
CA ILE A 68 -17.40 5.67 17.61
C ILE A 68 -16.15 6.48 18.02
N GLY A 69 -16.00 6.71 19.32
CA GLY A 69 -14.75 7.20 19.89
C GLY A 69 -13.62 6.18 19.70
N ARG A 70 -12.73 6.42 18.72
CA ARG A 70 -11.56 5.56 18.48
C ARG A 70 -10.51 5.77 19.58
N PRO A 71 -9.77 4.72 19.99
CA PRO A 71 -8.73 4.83 21.02
C PRO A 71 -7.40 5.42 20.50
N TRP A 72 -7.41 6.08 19.33
CA TRP A 72 -6.26 6.71 18.70
C TRP A 72 -6.67 8.07 18.13
N SER A 73 -5.70 8.97 17.95
CA SER A 73 -5.94 10.34 17.49
C SER A 73 -5.87 10.52 15.97
N GLN A 74 -5.23 9.61 15.26
CA GLN A 74 -5.09 9.67 13.80
C GLN A 74 -4.85 8.28 13.22
N GLY A 75 -5.40 8.02 12.02
CA GLY A 75 -5.22 6.77 11.30
C GLY A 75 -5.00 7.00 9.81
N ARG A 76 -4.15 6.17 9.19
CA ARG A 76 -3.87 6.18 7.75
C ARG A 76 -3.85 4.77 7.21
N ALA A 77 -4.25 4.62 5.95
CA ALA A 77 -4.23 3.35 5.23
C ALA A 77 -3.73 3.61 3.81
N ALA A 78 -2.76 2.81 3.36
CA ALA A 78 -2.23 2.88 2.00
C ALA A 78 -3.16 2.25 0.95
N LEU A 79 -3.95 1.26 1.38
CA LEU A 79 -4.66 0.33 0.51
C LEU A 79 -6.04 0.01 1.09
N LEU A 80 -7.05 -0.11 0.21
CA LEU A 80 -8.30 -0.78 0.58
C LEU A 80 -8.08 -2.29 0.68
N TYR A 81 -8.65 -2.94 1.68
CA TYR A 81 -8.47 -4.38 1.89
C TYR A 81 -9.30 -5.24 0.90
N LYS A 82 -8.93 -5.22 -0.38
CA LYS A 82 -9.51 -6.02 -1.46
C LYS A 82 -8.44 -6.38 -2.51
N ASP A 83 -8.78 -7.25 -3.45
CA ASP A 83 -7.93 -7.58 -4.62
C ASP A 83 -6.47 -7.89 -4.27
N ASN A 84 -5.50 -7.28 -4.97
CA ASN A 84 -4.08 -7.51 -4.72
C ASN A 84 -3.62 -7.02 -3.34
N ALA A 85 -4.26 -5.98 -2.78
CA ALA A 85 -3.95 -5.55 -1.41
C ALA A 85 -4.27 -6.65 -0.40
N ARG A 86 -5.45 -7.29 -0.51
CA ARG A 86 -5.80 -8.42 0.37
C ARG A 86 -4.80 -9.57 0.24
N ARG A 87 -4.41 -9.92 -0.98
CA ARG A 87 -3.41 -10.97 -1.24
C ARG A 87 -2.06 -10.66 -0.59
N MET A 88 -1.53 -9.45 -0.82
CA MET A 88 -0.26 -9.02 -0.25
C MET A 88 -0.29 -8.95 1.28
N ILE A 89 -1.35 -8.40 1.88
CA ILE A 89 -1.45 -8.31 3.34
C ILE A 89 -1.54 -9.70 3.99
N LEU A 90 -2.26 -10.65 3.38
CA LEU A 90 -2.29 -12.03 3.89
C LEU A 90 -0.93 -12.72 3.73
N ALA A 91 -0.23 -12.50 2.61
CA ALA A 91 1.11 -13.03 2.41
C ALA A 91 2.12 -12.46 3.43
N LEU A 92 2.02 -11.17 3.76
CA LEU A 92 2.84 -10.55 4.80
C LEU A 92 2.51 -11.12 6.19
N LYS A 93 1.23 -11.22 6.56
CA LYS A 93 0.80 -11.67 7.90
C LYS A 93 1.00 -13.16 8.14
N HIS A 94 0.85 -13.98 7.11
CA HIS A 94 0.71 -15.43 7.25
C HIS A 94 1.55 -16.25 6.28
N GLY A 95 2.19 -15.61 5.29
CA GLY A 95 2.95 -16.28 4.23
C GLY A 95 4.45 -16.00 4.27
N ASP A 96 4.96 -15.44 5.37
CA ASP A 96 6.38 -15.10 5.57
C ASP A 96 6.99 -14.18 4.49
N ARG A 97 6.14 -13.38 3.83
CA ARG A 97 6.55 -12.40 2.80
C ARG A 97 6.94 -11.07 3.43
N ILE A 98 7.99 -11.09 4.26
CA ILE A 98 8.54 -9.89 4.95
C ILE A 98 9.08 -8.86 3.96
N ASP A 99 9.45 -9.27 2.75
CA ASP A 99 9.85 -8.40 1.64
C ASP A 99 8.78 -7.36 1.27
N LEU A 100 7.51 -7.61 1.62
CA LEU A 100 6.41 -6.66 1.43
C LEU A 100 6.40 -5.50 2.45
N ALA A 101 7.09 -5.63 3.59
CA ALA A 101 7.02 -4.64 4.67
C ALA A 101 7.59 -3.28 4.27
N GLY A 102 8.78 -3.26 3.64
CA GLY A 102 9.41 -2.02 3.18
C GLY A 102 8.58 -1.26 2.14
N PRO A 103 8.11 -1.91 1.07
CA PRO A 103 7.21 -1.31 0.07
C PRO A 103 5.90 -0.82 0.67
N ALA A 104 5.26 -1.62 1.52
CA ALA A 104 4.02 -1.23 2.19
C ALA A 104 4.22 0.01 3.08
N ALA A 105 5.35 0.11 3.79
CA ALA A 105 5.70 1.29 4.57
C ALA A 105 5.87 2.54 3.69
N LYS A 106 6.51 2.41 2.52
CA LYS A 106 6.63 3.53 1.56
C LYS A 106 5.27 4.00 1.05
N TRP A 107 4.34 3.08 0.77
CA TRP A 107 2.99 3.45 0.37
C TRP A 107 2.22 4.14 1.51
N LEU A 108 2.42 3.71 2.75
CA LEU A 108 1.79 4.33 3.91
C LEU A 108 2.29 5.76 4.15
N LEU A 109 3.57 6.04 3.87
CA LEU A 109 4.15 7.38 3.96
C LEU A 109 3.68 8.34 2.83
N SER A 110 3.00 7.82 1.81
CA SER A 110 2.51 8.61 0.67
C SER A 110 1.02 8.97 0.76
N VAL A 111 0.33 8.57 1.83
CA VAL A 111 -1.09 8.88 2.08
C VAL A 111 -1.23 10.03 3.07
#